data_AF-A0A7Z0HB62-F1
#
_entry.id   AF-A0A7Z0HB62-F1
#
_cell.length_a   1.000
_cell.length_b   1.000
_cell.length_c   1.000
_cell.angle_alpha   90.00
_cell.angle_beta   90.00
_cell.angle_gamma   90.00
#
_symmetry.space_group_name_H-M   'P 1'
#
loop_
_entity.id
_entity.type
_entity.pdbx_description
1 polymer ?
#
loop_
_entity_poly.entity_id
_entity_poly.type
_entity_poly.pdbx_seq_one_letter_code
_entity_poly.pdbx_strand_id
1 'polypeptide(L)'
;MRSLLLTTMCLTGSLALVACSNHRADTTDLSKQPTIEAPVASGAFTAFGNKGKIWRIVIEGNELSIEANFLKPTTATVTVVGSGSVNTEGVEYASTVNGQPIVVNIKNNLCIDDNGYQNEFTAILTYAGKVYQGCAVAGAIEIAPT
;
A
#
# COMPACT_ATOMS: atom_id res chain seq x y z
N MET A 1 -7.49 -43.32 -44.90
CA MET A 1 -6.81 -42.66 -43.75
C MET A 1 -5.51 -43.39 -43.51
N ARG A 2 -4.41 -42.64 -43.49
CA ARG A 2 -3.04 -43.14 -43.27
C ARG A 2 -2.83 -43.48 -41.80
N SER A 3 -2.13 -44.57 -41.49
CA SER A 3 -0.98 -44.50 -40.59
C SER A 3 -0.11 -45.75 -40.75
N LEU A 4 1.15 -45.53 -41.10
CA LEU A 4 2.19 -46.55 -41.24
C LEU A 4 2.84 -46.84 -39.88
N LEU A 5 2.88 -48.13 -39.57
CA LEU A 5 3.94 -48.96 -38.97
C LEU A 5 5.35 -48.38 -38.66
N LEU A 6 5.95 -48.99 -37.62
CA LEU A 6 7.40 -49.22 -37.33
C LEU A 6 8.20 -48.01 -36.80
N THR A 7 9.19 -48.08 -35.91
CA THR A 7 9.91 -49.17 -35.20
C THR A 7 10.76 -48.52 -34.09
N THR A 8 11.00 -49.29 -33.03
CA THR A 8 11.97 -49.06 -31.96
C THR A 8 13.40 -48.94 -32.50
N MET A 9 14.20 -47.99 -32.01
CA MET A 9 15.66 -48.09 -31.96
C MET A 9 16.20 -47.35 -30.72
N CYS A 10 16.81 -48.10 -29.81
CA CYS A 10 17.68 -47.57 -28.76
C CYS A 10 19.08 -47.36 -29.36
N LEU A 11 19.73 -46.22 -29.07
CA LEU A 11 21.18 -46.08 -29.25
C LEU A 11 21.79 -45.48 -27.98
N THR A 12 22.70 -46.25 -27.42
CA THR A 12 23.55 -45.96 -26.26
C THR A 12 24.63 -44.93 -26.58
N GLY A 13 24.96 -44.06 -25.63
CA GLY A 13 26.15 -43.22 -25.65
C GLY A 13 26.48 -42.71 -24.24
N SER A 14 27.56 -43.23 -23.65
CA SER A 14 27.95 -43.08 -22.25
C SER A 14 28.82 -41.84 -21.96
N LEU A 15 28.81 -41.45 -20.67
CA LEU A 15 29.87 -40.80 -19.86
C LEU A 15 30.20 -39.32 -20.07
N ALA A 16 29.95 -38.51 -19.03
CA ALA A 16 31.02 -37.89 -18.23
C ALA A 16 30.51 -37.37 -16.88
N LEU A 17 31.32 -37.58 -15.86
CA LEU A 17 31.13 -37.22 -14.44
C LEU A 17 31.01 -35.72 -14.22
N VAL A 18 30.08 -35.29 -13.37
CA VAL A 18 30.22 -34.01 -12.64
C VAL A 18 29.89 -34.20 -11.17
N ALA A 19 30.98 -34.22 -10.39
CA ALA A 19 31.16 -33.84 -8.99
C ALA A 19 29.99 -34.04 -8.00
N CYS A 20 30.19 -34.99 -7.08
CA CYS A 20 29.57 -34.96 -5.76
C CYS A 20 29.94 -33.66 -5.04
N SER A 21 29.00 -32.72 -4.93
CA SER A 21 29.07 -31.70 -3.89
C SER A 21 28.18 -32.14 -2.73
N ASN A 22 28.82 -32.51 -1.63
CA ASN A 22 28.16 -32.74 -0.34
C ASN A 22 27.56 -31.42 0.16
N HIS A 23 26.36 -31.07 -0.30
CA HIS A 23 25.52 -30.17 0.46
C HIS A 23 24.77 -31.00 1.50
N ARG A 24 25.28 -30.95 2.73
CA ARG A 24 24.52 -31.24 3.94
C ARG A 24 23.16 -30.55 3.79
N ALA A 25 22.09 -31.34 3.81
CA ALA A 25 20.76 -30.83 4.03
C ALA A 25 20.70 -30.34 5.48
N ASP A 26 21.00 -29.06 5.67
CA ASP A 26 20.72 -28.37 6.92
C ASP A 26 19.19 -28.26 7.01
N THR A 27 18.63 -28.96 7.99
CA THR A 27 17.19 -29.00 8.25
C THR A 27 16.81 -27.63 8.82
N THR A 28 16.59 -26.68 7.91
CA THR A 28 16.09 -25.36 8.29
C THR A 28 14.62 -25.50 8.62
N ASP A 29 14.37 -25.53 9.92
CA ASP A 29 13.10 -25.36 10.61
C ASP A 29 12.10 -24.49 9.82
N LEU A 30 11.07 -25.15 9.29
CA LEU A 30 9.98 -24.56 8.50
C LEU A 30 8.95 -23.84 9.40
N SER A 31 9.36 -23.28 10.55
CA SER A 31 8.48 -22.53 11.46
C SER A 31 8.78 -21.02 11.52
N LYS A 32 9.82 -20.55 10.84
CA LYS A 32 10.02 -19.11 10.61
C LYS A 32 9.53 -18.71 9.23
N GLN A 33 8.21 -18.65 9.09
CA GLN A 33 7.62 -17.84 8.03
C GLN A 33 8.19 -16.43 8.19
N PRO A 34 8.83 -15.83 7.16
CA PRO A 34 9.05 -14.40 7.19
C PRO A 34 7.64 -13.81 7.30
N THR A 35 7.36 -13.08 8.38
CA THR A 35 6.25 -12.15 8.35
C THR A 35 6.54 -11.25 7.17
N ILE A 36 5.89 -11.52 6.03
CA ILE A 36 5.87 -10.61 4.91
C ILE A 36 5.13 -9.40 5.48
N GLU A 37 5.89 -8.42 5.96
CA GLU A 37 5.38 -7.07 6.10
C GLU A 37 4.85 -6.74 4.72
N ALA A 38 3.52 -6.77 4.59
CA ALA A 38 2.86 -6.39 3.35
C ALA A 38 3.43 -5.04 2.94
N PRO A 39 3.80 -4.84 1.67
CA PRO A 39 4.40 -3.57 1.24
C PRO A 39 3.44 -2.46 1.66
N VAL A 40 3.94 -1.55 2.51
CA VAL A 40 3.32 -0.24 2.74
C VAL A 40 2.95 0.25 1.35
N ALA A 41 1.66 0.46 1.07
CA ALA A 41 1.18 0.91 -0.23
C ALA A 41 2.11 2.03 -0.70
N SER A 42 2.91 1.77 -1.73
CA SER A 42 4.14 2.51 -2.02
C SER A 42 3.90 3.85 -2.72
N GLY A 43 2.87 4.57 -2.28
CA GLY A 43 2.45 5.86 -2.80
C GLY A 43 2.46 6.89 -1.68
N ALA A 44 3.03 8.05 -1.97
CA ALA A 44 2.73 9.24 -1.20
C ALA A 44 1.34 9.74 -1.56
N PHE A 45 0.63 10.35 -0.62
CA PHE A 45 -0.71 10.90 -0.83
C PHE A 45 -0.86 12.25 -0.15
N THR A 46 -1.70 13.10 -0.75
CA THR A 46 -2.18 14.32 -0.12
C THR A 46 -3.69 14.23 -0.02
N ALA A 47 -4.20 14.18 1.21
CA ALA A 47 -5.62 14.20 1.52
C ALA A 47 -6.00 15.55 2.14
N PHE A 48 -7.15 16.09 1.79
CA PHE A 48 -7.56 17.41 2.24
C PHE A 48 -9.07 17.51 2.38
N GLY A 49 -9.49 18.43 3.25
CA GLY A 49 -10.90 18.64 3.54
C GLY A 49 -11.68 19.18 2.35
N ASN A 50 -12.93 18.73 2.26
CA ASN A 50 -13.92 19.13 1.27
C ASN A 50 -15.19 19.56 2.01
N LYS A 51 -16.08 20.34 1.39
CA LYS A 51 -17.33 20.86 1.97
C LYS A 51 -17.11 21.78 3.17
N GLY A 52 -16.21 22.74 3.01
CA GLY A 52 -15.86 23.74 4.02
C GLY A 52 -15.08 23.19 5.21
N LYS A 53 -14.42 22.04 5.05
CA LYS A 53 -13.57 21.42 6.08
C LYS A 53 -12.12 21.83 5.87
N ILE A 54 -11.49 22.36 6.91
CA ILE A 54 -10.11 22.88 6.85
C ILE A 54 -9.17 21.89 7.53
N TRP A 55 -8.70 20.92 6.76
CA TRP A 55 -7.63 19.99 7.14
C TRP A 55 -6.84 19.56 5.90
N ARG A 56 -5.55 19.25 6.09
CA ARG A 56 -4.66 18.67 5.09
C ARG A 56 -3.80 17.63 5.78
N ILE A 57 -3.61 16.50 5.11
CA ILE A 57 -2.74 15.41 5.51
C ILE A 57 -1.85 15.05 4.34
N VAL A 58 -0.54 15.02 4.58
CA VAL A 58 0.45 14.51 3.65
C VAL A 58 0.99 13.21 4.24
N ILE A 59 0.96 12.15 3.44
CA ILE A 59 1.50 10.84 3.81
C ILE A 59 2.64 10.52 2.84
N GLU A 60 3.82 10.27 3.37
CA GLU A 60 5.01 9.87 2.60
C GLU A 60 5.79 8.80 3.37
N GLY A 61 5.96 7.63 2.75
CA GLY A 61 6.54 6.48 3.44
C GLY A 61 5.70 6.07 4.66
N ASN A 62 6.30 6.14 5.84
CA ASN A 62 5.64 5.87 7.12
C ASN A 62 5.36 7.13 7.93
N GLU A 63 5.49 8.31 7.34
CA GLU A 63 5.22 9.59 8.01
C GLU A 63 3.89 10.18 7.54
N LEU A 64 3.17 10.75 8.50
CA LEU A 64 1.98 11.55 8.29
C LEU A 64 2.21 12.95 8.88
N SER A 65 2.03 13.97 8.06
CA SER A 65 1.99 15.38 8.46
C SER A 65 0.55 15.88 8.39
N ILE A 66 0.03 16.45 9.48
CA ILE A 66 -1.33 16.99 9.54
C ILE A 66 -1.33 18.48 9.88
N GLU A 67 -2.11 19.24 9.12
CA GLU A 67 -2.51 20.61 9.43
C GLU A 67 -4.04 20.68 9.45
N ALA A 68 -4.64 21.14 10.55
CA ALA A 68 -6.09 21.29 10.65
C ALA A 68 -6.45 22.45 11.58
N ASN A 69 -7.64 23.04 11.41
CA ASN A 69 -8.07 24.12 12.31
C ASN A 69 -8.31 23.65 13.78
N PHE A 70 -8.47 22.35 14.00
CA PHE A 70 -8.69 21.74 15.32
C PHE A 70 -7.42 21.10 15.91
N LEU A 71 -6.28 21.17 15.22
CA LEU A 71 -5.04 20.52 15.63
C LEU A 71 -3.84 21.38 15.25
N LYS A 72 -2.92 21.62 16.18
CA LYS A 72 -1.64 22.25 15.82
C LYS A 72 -0.92 21.39 14.77
N PRO A 73 -0.19 21.99 13.80
CA PRO A 73 0.60 21.22 12.85
C PRO A 73 1.44 20.17 13.57
N THR A 74 1.27 18.91 13.16
CA THR A 74 1.86 17.76 13.86
C THR A 74 2.30 16.72 12.85
N THR A 75 3.43 16.06 13.12
CA THR A 75 3.90 14.89 12.39
C THR A 75 3.76 13.64 13.26
N ALA A 76 3.50 12.50 12.64
CA ALA A 76 3.37 11.22 13.32
C ALA A 76 3.77 10.06 12.42
N THR A 77 4.29 9.00 13.01
CA THR A 77 4.50 7.74 12.29
C THR A 77 3.16 7.04 12.10
N VAL A 78 2.87 6.60 10.89
CA VAL A 78 1.67 5.83 10.55
C VAL A 78 1.97 4.36 10.32
N THR A 79 0.96 3.55 10.62
CA THR A 79 0.89 2.15 10.21
C THR A 79 -0.23 2.00 9.19
N VAL A 80 -0.02 1.16 8.19
CA VAL A 80 -1.08 0.75 7.27
C VAL A 80 -1.91 -0.34 7.95
N VAL A 81 -3.22 -0.12 8.10
CA VAL A 81 -4.13 -1.01 8.84
C VAL A 81 -4.84 -2.01 7.92
N GLY A 82 -5.07 -1.64 6.66
CA GLY A 82 -5.70 -2.49 5.65
C GLY A 82 -4.70 -2.98 4.60
N SER A 83 -4.88 -4.22 4.12
CA SER A 83 -4.06 -4.84 3.07
C SER A 83 -4.42 -4.41 1.64
N GLY A 84 -5.28 -3.40 1.49
CA GLY A 84 -5.73 -2.89 0.20
C GLY A 84 -4.76 -1.85 -0.37
N SER A 85 -4.42 -1.99 -1.65
CA SER A 85 -3.94 -0.86 -2.42
C SER A 85 -5.10 0.10 -2.70
N VAL A 86 -4.80 1.39 -2.87
CA VAL A 86 -5.84 2.40 -3.15
C VAL A 86 -6.73 1.98 -4.31
N ASN A 87 -6.16 1.35 -5.33
CA ASN A 87 -6.80 0.94 -6.57
C ASN A 87 -7.83 -0.20 -6.45
N THR A 88 -7.84 -1.02 -5.39
CA THR A 88 -8.76 -2.16 -5.23
C THR A 88 -9.79 -1.95 -4.13
N GLU A 89 -9.35 -1.55 -2.93
CA GLU A 89 -10.23 -1.42 -1.76
C GLU A 89 -10.07 -0.07 -1.02
N GLY A 90 -9.05 0.70 -1.38
CA GLY A 90 -8.57 1.82 -0.58
C GLY A 90 -7.44 1.42 0.35
N VAL A 91 -6.77 2.43 0.91
CA VAL A 91 -5.74 2.27 1.95
C VAL A 91 -6.20 2.97 3.21
N GLU A 92 -5.88 2.39 4.36
CA GLU A 92 -6.12 2.99 5.66
C GLU A 92 -4.81 3.16 6.42
N TYR A 93 -4.55 4.39 6.82
CA TYR A 93 -3.43 4.77 7.68
C TYR A 93 -3.94 5.10 9.07
N ALA A 94 -3.29 4.56 10.09
CA ALA A 94 -3.59 4.90 11.48
C ALA A 94 -2.35 5.38 12.22
N SER A 95 -2.57 6.28 13.17
CA SER A 95 -1.57 6.72 14.13
C SER A 95 -2.25 7.18 15.42
N THR A 96 -1.46 7.68 16.36
CA THR A 96 -1.91 8.35 17.57
C THR A 96 -1.28 9.73 17.64
N VAL A 97 -2.12 10.77 17.71
CA VAL A 97 -1.68 12.16 17.83
C VAL A 97 -2.29 12.78 19.08
N ASN A 98 -1.45 13.31 19.98
CA ASN A 98 -1.85 13.85 21.28
C ASN A 98 -2.68 12.87 22.12
N GLY A 99 -2.32 11.57 22.08
CA GLY A 99 -3.02 10.51 22.79
C GLY A 99 -4.40 10.16 22.21
N GLN A 100 -4.79 10.75 21.07
CA GLN A 100 -6.04 10.47 20.38
C GLN A 100 -5.76 9.69 19.09
N PRO A 101 -6.57 8.67 18.77
CA PRO A 101 -6.42 7.96 17.50
C PRO A 101 -6.71 8.91 16.33
N ILE A 102 -5.88 8.81 15.30
CA ILE A 102 -6.09 9.44 14.00
C ILE A 102 -6.09 8.35 12.93
N VAL A 103 -7.11 8.36 12.07
CA VAL A 103 -7.25 7.41 10.97
C VAL A 103 -7.55 8.17 9.69
N VAL A 104 -6.86 7.82 8.61
CA VAL A 104 -7.08 8.37 7.26
C VAL A 104 -7.38 7.22 6.33
N ASN A 105 -8.58 7.22 5.76
CA ASN A 105 -9.03 6.24 4.79
C ASN A 105 -9.10 6.91 3.41
N ILE A 106 -8.33 6.40 2.44
CA ILE A 106 -8.27 6.91 1.06
C ILE A 106 -8.80 5.82 0.12
N LYS A 107 -9.79 6.15 -0.69
CA LYS A 107 -10.42 5.20 -1.62
C LYS A 107 -10.35 5.68 -3.06
N ASN A 108 -10.19 4.73 -3.99
CA ASN A 108 -10.27 4.94 -5.43
C ASN A 108 -11.71 5.22 -5.91
N ASN A 109 -12.21 6.38 -5.51
CA ASN A 109 -13.47 6.95 -5.94
C ASN A 109 -13.21 8.40 -6.33
N LEU A 110 -13.80 8.82 -7.45
CA LEU A 110 -13.71 10.19 -7.91
C LEU A 110 -14.28 11.16 -6.87
N CYS A 111 -13.56 12.26 -6.61
CA CYS A 111 -13.98 13.30 -5.67
C CYS A 111 -14.03 14.66 -6.36
N ILE A 112 -15.16 15.36 -6.23
CA ILE A 112 -15.28 16.77 -6.66
C ILE A 112 -15.15 17.64 -5.42
N ASP A 113 -14.19 18.56 -5.42
CA ASP A 113 -13.96 19.47 -4.30
C ASP A 113 -14.87 20.71 -4.34
N ASP A 114 -14.73 21.57 -3.32
CA ASP A 114 -15.52 22.80 -3.17
C ASP A 114 -15.32 23.81 -4.31
N ASN A 115 -14.19 23.73 -5.02
CA ASN A 115 -13.89 24.56 -6.17
C ASN A 115 -14.38 23.95 -7.49
N GLY A 116 -14.96 22.74 -7.43
CA GLY A 116 -15.43 21.99 -8.59
C GLY A 116 -14.33 21.21 -9.30
N TYR A 117 -13.12 21.10 -8.73
CA TYR A 117 -12.05 20.32 -9.32
C TYR A 117 -12.23 18.83 -9.06
N GLN A 118 -11.90 18.05 -10.09
CA GLN A 118 -11.95 16.60 -10.04
C GLN A 118 -10.62 16.05 -9.52
N ASN A 119 -10.71 15.30 -8.43
CA ASN A 119 -9.61 14.63 -7.75
C ASN A 119 -9.75 13.11 -7.86
N GLU A 120 -8.62 12.42 -7.87
CA GLU A 120 -8.53 10.97 -8.10
C GLU A 120 -9.24 10.15 -7.01
N PHE A 121 -9.19 10.62 -5.77
CA PHE A 121 -9.59 9.83 -4.61
C PHE A 121 -10.54 10.57 -3.67
N THR A 122 -11.37 9.81 -2.96
CA THR A 122 -12.07 10.28 -1.76
C THR A 122 -11.24 10.01 -0.52
N ALA A 123 -11.33 10.88 0.47
CA ALA A 123 -10.66 10.72 1.75
C ALA A 123 -11.63 10.91 2.93
N ILE A 124 -11.42 10.14 3.99
CA ILE A 124 -12.10 10.29 5.27
C ILE A 124 -11.04 10.36 6.37
N LEU A 125 -11.00 11.48 7.08
CA LEU A 125 -10.22 11.66 8.29
C LEU A 125 -11.12 11.40 9.51
N THR A 126 -10.68 10.53 10.41
CA THR A 126 -11.26 10.38 11.74
C THR A 126 -10.25 10.83 12.79
N TYR A 127 -10.63 11.79 13.65
CA TYR A 127 -9.80 12.25 14.76
C TYR A 127 -10.65 12.53 15.99
N ALA A 128 -10.26 11.99 17.15
CA ALA A 128 -10.98 12.14 18.42
C ALA A 128 -12.49 11.85 18.30
N GLY A 129 -12.85 10.78 17.57
CA GLY A 129 -14.23 10.36 17.33
C GLY A 129 -15.03 11.21 16.34
N LYS A 130 -14.42 12.25 15.75
CA LYS A 130 -15.05 13.09 14.71
C LYS A 130 -14.61 12.65 13.32
N VAL A 131 -15.55 12.69 12.37
CA VAL A 131 -15.34 12.30 10.98
C VAL A 131 -15.35 13.54 10.09
N TYR A 132 -14.36 13.64 9.21
CA TYR A 132 -14.18 14.74 8.27
C TYR A 132 -14.03 14.17 6.86
N GLN A 133 -14.92 14.58 5.96
CA GLN A 133 -14.87 14.20 4.55
C GLN A 133 -13.85 15.05 3.80
N GLY A 134 -13.26 14.48 2.76
CA GLY A 134 -12.23 15.09 1.95
C GLY A 134 -12.05 14.43 0.60
N CYS A 135 -11.17 15.04 -0.19
CA CYS A 135 -10.60 14.45 -1.40
C CYS A 135 -9.14 14.08 -1.15
N ALA A 136 -8.56 13.30 -2.05
CA ALA A 136 -7.14 13.03 -2.07
C ALA A 136 -6.60 12.90 -3.50
N VAL A 137 -5.29 13.11 -3.62
CA VAL A 137 -4.50 12.95 -4.84
C VAL A 137 -3.24 12.15 -4.54
N ALA A 138 -2.67 11.54 -5.59
CA ALA A 138 -1.38 10.89 -5.47
C ALA A 138 -0.26 11.93 -5.35
N GLY A 139 0.79 11.59 -4.60
CA GLY A 139 1.94 12.44 -4.33
C GLY A 139 1.87 13.18 -2.99
N ALA A 140 3.04 13.42 -2.41
CA ALA A 140 3.21 14.35 -1.30
C ALA A 140 3.32 15.77 -1.86
N ILE A 141 2.24 16.54 -1.74
CA ILE A 141 2.18 17.90 -2.22
C ILE A 141 2.20 18.80 -0.99
N GLU A 142 3.33 19.47 -0.76
CA GLU A 142 3.49 20.36 0.40
C GLU A 142 2.55 21.58 0.36
N ILE A 143 2.00 21.88 -0.82
CA ILE A 143 1.10 23.02 -1.05
C ILE A 143 -0.20 22.47 -1.65
N ALA A 144 -1.35 22.72 -1.03
CA ALA A 144 -2.63 22.35 -1.64
C ALA A 144 -2.76 23.02 -3.03
N PRO A 145 -3.20 22.31 -4.08
CA PRO A 145 -3.51 22.95 -5.35
C PRO A 145 -4.58 24.03 -5.10
N THR A 146 -4.24 25.29 -5.38
CA THR A 146 -5.15 26.44 -5.32
C THR A 146 -5.98 26.54 -6.58
#